data_AF-A0A7Y3BEX0-F1
#
_entry.id   AF-A0A7Y3BEX0-F1
#
_cell.length_a   1.000
_cell.length_b   1.000
_cell.length_c   1.000
_cell.angle_alpha   90.00
_cell.angle_beta   90.00
_cell.angle_gamma   90.00
#
_symmetry.space_group_name_H-M   'P 1'
#
loop_
_entity.id
_entity.type
_entity.pdbx_description
1 polymer ?
#
loop_
_entity_poly.entity_id
_entity_poly.type
_entity_poly.pdbx_seq_one_letter_code
_entity_poly.pdbx_strand_id
1 'polypeptide(L)'
;MVLTVSDIHILDPEGGSNQSGLRDQNARLVLSFIRRHGAMPSAEIARRSGLSAQTVSNITRALEADGLVKRGAAIKGKVGKPSVPVKLNPSGVNALGLNIGRRSAELVL
;
A
#
# COMPACT_ATOMS: atom_id res chain seq x y z
N MET A 1 24.83 5.47 6.24
CA MET A 1 23.63 6.21 5.80
C MET A 1 22.54 5.91 6.82
N VAL A 2 22.42 6.75 7.85
CA VAL A 2 21.49 6.56 8.98
C VAL A 2 20.19 7.25 8.61
N LEU A 3 19.08 6.52 8.58
CA LEU A 3 17.75 7.12 8.43
C LEU A 3 17.41 7.81 9.76
N THR A 4 17.30 9.13 9.71
CA THR A 4 16.84 9.98 10.81
C THR A 4 15.38 9.67 11.13
N VAL A 5 15.08 9.40 12.40
CA VAL A 5 13.75 9.06 12.95
C VAL A 5 12.87 10.32 13.11
N SER A 6 12.89 11.20 12.11
CA SER A 6 12.05 12.39 12.06
C SER A 6 10.84 12.06 11.17
N ASP A 7 9.63 12.34 11.66
CA ASP A 7 8.32 12.10 11.02
C ASP A 7 7.57 10.80 11.38
N ILE A 8 7.53 10.43 12.67
CA ILE A 8 6.38 9.67 13.19
C ILE A 8 5.23 10.65 13.42
N HIS A 9 4.50 10.97 12.35
CA HIS A 9 3.19 11.63 12.47
C HIS A 9 2.17 10.59 12.95
N ILE A 10 1.79 10.67 14.23
CA ILE A 10 0.61 9.99 14.77
C ILE A 10 -0.60 10.62 14.06
N LEU A 11 -1.23 9.88 13.14
CA LEU A 11 -2.42 10.34 12.43
C LEU A 11 -3.61 10.32 13.40
N ASP A 12 -4.04 11.49 13.86
CA ASP A 12 -5.26 11.65 14.65
C ASP A 12 -6.52 11.37 13.81
N PRO A 13 -7.49 10.57 14.30
CA PRO A 13 -8.67 10.18 13.55
C PRO A 13 -9.84 11.15 13.80
N GLU A 14 -9.70 12.44 13.50
CA GLU A 14 -10.80 13.41 13.67
C GLU A 14 -10.93 14.33 12.43
N GLY A 15 -11.74 13.85 11.47
CA GLY A 15 -12.86 14.61 10.92
C GLY A 15 -12.62 15.99 10.30
N GLY A 16 -12.06 16.03 9.09
CA GLY A 16 -12.32 17.09 8.13
C GLY A 16 -12.57 16.47 6.76
N SER A 17 -13.39 17.10 5.91
CA SER A 17 -13.56 16.78 4.47
C SER A 17 -12.26 17.05 3.71
N ASN A 18 -11.19 16.37 4.10
CA ASN A 18 -9.84 16.58 3.63
C ASN A 18 -9.55 15.48 2.62
N GLN A 19 -9.44 15.87 1.36
CA GLN A 19 -9.06 14.99 0.26
C GLN A 19 -7.80 14.16 0.58
N SER A 20 -6.92 14.68 1.46
CA SER A 20 -5.78 13.95 2.02
C SER A 20 -6.18 12.75 2.88
N GLY A 21 -7.08 12.91 3.85
CA GLY A 21 -7.55 11.80 4.69
C GLY A 21 -8.26 10.71 3.89
N LEU A 22 -9.06 11.10 2.90
CA LEU A 22 -9.71 10.14 1.99
C LEU A 22 -8.67 9.42 1.10
N ARG A 23 -7.63 10.12 0.66
CA ARG A 23 -6.53 9.53 -0.11
C ARG A 23 -5.76 8.50 0.74
N ASP A 24 -5.46 8.81 1.99
CA ASP A 24 -4.73 7.91 2.89
C ASP A 24 -5.55 6.67 3.26
N GLN A 25 -6.86 6.85 3.48
CA GLN A 25 -7.79 5.73 3.70
C GLN A 25 -7.83 4.81 2.48
N ASN A 26 -7.96 5.37 1.27
CA ASN A 26 -7.99 4.58 0.06
C ASN A 26 -6.64 3.90 -0.23
N ALA A 27 -5.52 4.57 0.05
CA ALA A 27 -4.18 3.98 -0.07
C ALA A 27 -4.01 2.78 0.87
N ARG A 28 -4.44 2.92 2.12
CA ARG A 28 -4.46 1.82 3.10
C ARG A 28 -5.34 0.66 2.63
N LEU A 29 -6.51 0.94 2.06
CA LEU A 29 -7.39 -0.09 1.50
C LEU A 29 -6.72 -0.84 0.34
N VAL A 30 -6.13 -0.14 -0.61
CA VAL A 30 -5.42 -0.72 -1.77
C VAL A 30 -4.24 -1.58 -1.31
N LEU A 31 -3.39 -1.08 -0.41
CA LEU A 31 -2.28 -1.85 0.17
C LEU A 31 -2.77 -3.12 0.88
N SER A 32 -3.85 -3.01 1.65
CA SER A 32 -4.47 -4.15 2.35
C SER A 32 -5.02 -5.20 1.38
N PHE A 33 -5.52 -4.77 0.22
CA PHE A 33 -5.98 -5.67 -0.85
C PHE A 33 -4.83 -6.45 -1.46
N ILE A 34 -3.76 -5.77 -1.87
CA ILE A 34 -2.58 -6.40 -2.47
C ILE A 34 -1.91 -7.34 -1.46
N ARG A 35 -1.84 -6.93 -0.18
CA ARG A 35 -1.28 -7.77 0.90
C ARG A 35 -2.05 -9.07 1.10
N ARG A 36 -3.39 -9.02 1.11
CA ARG A 36 -4.23 -10.20 1.41
C ARG A 36 -4.41 -11.14 0.23
N HIS A 37 -4.46 -10.61 -0.99
CA HIS A 37 -4.82 -11.37 -2.18
C HIS A 37 -3.67 -11.54 -3.17
N GLY A 38 -2.49 -10.98 -2.88
CA GLY A 38 -1.31 -11.07 -3.72
C GLY A 38 -1.33 -10.13 -4.92
N ALA A 39 -0.42 -10.40 -5.86
CA ALA A 39 -0.21 -9.58 -7.04
C ALA A 39 -1.43 -9.59 -7.97
N MET A 40 -1.96 -8.41 -8.31
CA MET A 40 -3.14 -8.34 -9.18
C MET A 40 -3.22 -7.02 -9.96
N PRO A 41 -3.95 -6.98 -11.09
CA PRO A 41 -4.14 -5.75 -11.86
C PRO A 41 -4.92 -4.68 -11.10
N SER A 42 -4.60 -3.40 -11.31
CA SER A 42 -5.35 -2.27 -10.73
C SER A 42 -6.86 -2.33 -11.04
N ALA A 43 -7.23 -2.85 -12.22
CA ALA A 43 -8.63 -3.05 -12.58
C ALA A 43 -9.34 -4.09 -11.70
N GLU A 44 -8.62 -5.14 -11.29
CA GLU A 44 -9.18 -6.15 -10.37
C GLU A 44 -9.31 -5.58 -8.95
N ILE A 45 -8.34 -4.77 -8.51
CA ILE A 45 -8.43 -4.04 -7.24
C ILE A 45 -9.66 -3.14 -7.25
N ALA A 46 -9.88 -2.36 -8.30
CA ALA A 46 -11.06 -1.49 -8.43
C ALA A 46 -12.37 -2.28 -8.33
N ARG A 47 -12.50 -3.36 -9.10
CA ARG A 47 -13.69 -4.23 -9.06
C ARG A 47 -13.97 -4.81 -7.68
N ARG A 48 -12.95 -5.28 -6.97
CA ARG A 48 -13.14 -5.95 -5.67
C ARG A 48 -13.23 -4.99 -4.49
N SER A 49 -12.63 -3.81 -4.57
CA SER A 49 -12.63 -2.81 -3.50
C SER A 49 -13.83 -1.86 -3.54
N GLY A 50 -14.58 -1.84 -4.65
CA GLY A 50 -15.67 -0.86 -4.86
C GLY A 50 -15.20 0.55 -5.21
N LEU A 51 -13.87 0.76 -5.34
CA LEU A 51 -13.30 2.04 -5.76
C LEU A 51 -13.39 2.23 -7.27
N SER A 52 -13.47 3.50 -7.71
CA SER A 52 -13.39 3.81 -9.14
C SER A 52 -12.03 3.38 -9.72
N ALA A 53 -12.01 2.96 -10.99
CA ALA A 53 -10.79 2.60 -11.69
C ALA A 53 -9.76 3.75 -11.71
N GLN A 54 -10.25 5.00 -11.80
CA GLN A 54 -9.40 6.20 -11.76
C GLN A 54 -8.76 6.39 -10.38
N THR A 55 -9.53 6.23 -9.30
CA THR A 55 -9.03 6.32 -7.93
C THR A 55 -7.93 5.30 -7.68
N VAL A 56 -8.15 4.03 -8.04
CA VAL A 56 -7.14 2.99 -7.89
C VAL A 56 -5.91 3.25 -8.76
N SER A 57 -6.10 3.75 -9.98
CA SER A 57 -4.99 4.12 -10.87
C SER A 57 -4.11 5.20 -10.25
N ASN A 58 -4.70 6.28 -9.73
CA ASN A 58 -3.98 7.37 -9.10
C ASN A 58 -3.24 6.91 -7.83
N ILE A 59 -3.91 6.11 -7.00
CA ILE A 59 -3.32 5.58 -5.76
C ILE A 59 -2.17 4.61 -6.07
N THR A 60 -2.37 3.68 -7.00
CA THR A 60 -1.31 2.72 -7.34
C THR A 60 -0.09 3.40 -7.96
N ARG A 61 -0.26 4.49 -8.73
CA ARG A 61 0.85 5.32 -9.21
C ARG A 61 1.57 6.05 -8.07
N ALA A 62 0.84 6.62 -7.12
CA ALA A 62 1.44 7.28 -5.96
C ALA A 62 2.25 6.29 -5.13
N LEU A 63 1.66 5.14 -4.79
CA LEU A 63 2.35 4.08 -4.04
C LEU A 63 3.58 3.51 -4.79
N GLU A 64 3.54 3.50 -6.12
CA GLU A 64 4.66 3.09 -6.96
C GLU A 64 5.79 4.13 -6.94
N ALA A 65 5.44 5.42 -6.99
CA ALA A 65 6.39 6.53 -6.81
C ALA A 65 7.01 6.53 -5.41
N ASP A 66 6.24 6.17 -4.38
CA ASP A 66 6.71 6.01 -3.00
C ASP A 66 7.53 4.71 -2.80
N GLY A 67 7.67 3.87 -3.84
CA GLY A 67 8.43 2.62 -3.78
C GLY A 67 7.75 1.49 -2.99
N LEU A 68 6.50 1.68 -2.55
CA LEU A 68 5.74 0.73 -1.73
C LEU A 68 5.17 -0.44 -2.53
N VAL A 69 4.86 -0.20 -3.80
CA VAL A 69 4.40 -1.23 -4.75
C VAL A 69 5.25 -1.22 -6.01
N LYS A 70 5.24 -2.33 -6.74
CA LYS A 70 5.89 -2.46 -8.04
C LYS A 70 5.00 -3.19 -9.03
N ARG A 71 5.11 -2.79 -10.30
CA ARG A 71 4.50 -3.50 -11.43
C ARG A 71 5.26 -4.79 -11.74
N GLY A 72 4.51 -5.86 -12.00
CA GLY A 72 5.03 -7.12 -12.53
C GLY A 72 5.16 -7.09 -14.05
N ALA A 73 5.48 -8.25 -14.63
CA ALA A 73 5.44 -8.43 -16.07
C ALA A 73 3.99 -8.37 -16.58
N ALA A 74 3.80 -7.79 -17.76
CA ALA A 74 2.50 -7.79 -18.43
C ALA A 74 2.10 -9.23 -18.75
N ILE A 75 0.93 -9.65 -18.25
CA ILE A 75 0.39 -10.97 -18.53
C ILE A 75 -0.52 -10.85 -19.76
N LYS A 76 -0.13 -11.52 -20.87
CA LYS A 76 -0.99 -11.72 -22.04
C LYS A 76 -1.75 -13.04 -21.84
N GLY A 77 -3.09 -13.03 -21.96
CA GLY A 77 -3.85 -14.29 -21.85
C GLY A 77 -5.32 -14.18 -21.45
N LYS A 78 -5.83 -13.00 -21.07
CA LYS A 78 -7.28 -12.77 -20.91
C LYS A 78 -7.75 -11.76 -21.96
N VAL A 79 -8.89 -12.03 -22.60
CA VAL A 79 -9.53 -11.16 -23.60
C VAL A 79 -9.64 -9.74 -23.03
N GLY A 80 -8.91 -8.79 -23.63
CA GLY A 80 -8.80 -7.40 -23.16
C GLY A 80 -7.38 -6.83 -23.19
N LYS A 81 -7.24 -5.57 -22.75
CA LYS A 81 -5.95 -4.84 -22.66
C LYS A 81 -4.97 -5.62 -21.75
N PRO A 82 -3.67 -5.72 -22.09
CA PRO A 82 -2.68 -6.40 -21.26
C PRO A 82 -2.75 -5.96 -19.80
N SER A 83 -2.89 -6.92 -18.89
CA SER A 83 -3.02 -6.63 -17.45
C SER A 83 -1.65 -6.70 -16.80
N VAL A 84 -1.22 -5.59 -16.20
CA VAL A 84 0.03 -5.51 -15.44
C VAL A 84 -0.31 -5.67 -13.97
N PRO A 85 0.07 -6.79 -13.32
CA PRO A 85 -0.17 -6.98 -11.90
C PRO A 85 0.64 -5.98 -11.08
N VAL A 86 0.03 -5.42 -10.04
CA VAL A 86 0.68 -4.63 -9.00
C VAL A 86 0.90 -5.55 -7.80
N LYS A 87 2.12 -5.53 -7.24
CA LYS A 87 2.50 -6.29 -6.03
C LYS A 87 3.18 -5.37 -5.02
N LEU A 88 3.15 -5.75 -3.75
CA LEU A 88 3.96 -5.08 -2.73
C LEU A 88 5.44 -5.15 -3.13
N ASN A 89 6.18 -4.10 -2.85
CA ASN A 89 7.62 -4.11 -2.96
C ASN A 89 8.22 -4.65 -1.64
N PRO A 90 8.82 -5.85 -1.62
CA PRO A 90 9.41 -6.40 -0.40
C PRO A 90 10.55 -5.54 0.15
N SER A 91 11.15 -4.69 -0.68
CA SER A 91 12.20 -3.75 -0.31
C SER A 91 11.69 -2.31 -0.13
N GLY A 92 10.37 -2.11 -0.18
CA GLY A 92 9.77 -0.77 -0.14
C GLY A 92 9.73 -0.16 1.25
N VAL A 93 9.57 -0.99 2.29
CA VAL A 93 9.52 -0.59 3.69
C VAL A 93 9.90 -1.77 4.57
N ASN A 94 10.63 -1.49 5.66
CA ASN A 94 10.88 -2.45 6.74
C ASN A 94 9.98 -2.09 7.92
N ALA A 95 9.46 -3.11 8.62
CA ALA A 95 8.70 -2.91 9.84
C ALA A 95 9.56 -3.32 11.04
N LEU A 96 9.36 -2.68 12.19
CA LEU A 96 10.01 -3.00 13.45
C LEU A 96 8.92 -3.25 14.49
N GLY A 97 8.91 -4.43 15.10
CA GLY A 97 8.01 -4.79 16.20
C GLY A 97 8.77 -4.85 17.51
N LEU A 98 8.38 -4.04 18.50
CA LEU A 98 8.93 -4.07 19.84
C LEU A 98 7.89 -4.59 20.84
N ASN A 99 8.18 -5.71 21.48
CA ASN A 99 7.39 -6.24 22.59
C ASN A 99 8.11 -5.92 23.90
N ILE A 100 7.46 -5.18 24.80
CA ILE A 100 8.02 -4.78 26.09
C ILE A 100 7.34 -5.57 27.20
N GLY A 101 8.07 -6.52 27.77
CA GLY A 101 7.70 -7.22 28.99
C GLY A 101 8.25 -6.52 30.24
N ARG A 102 7.81 -6.97 31.42
CA ARG A 102 8.27 -6.41 32.72
C ARG A 102 9.77 -6.53 32.96
N ARG A 103 10.44 -7.49 32.32
CA ARG A 103 11.87 -7.80 32.51
C ARG A 103 12.62 -8.09 31.19
N SER A 104 11.95 -7.94 30.06
CA SER A 104 12.51 -8.25 28.74
C SER A 104 11.93 -7.31 27.70
N ALA A 105 12.69 -7.07 26.65
CA ALA A 105 12.20 -6.42 25.44
C ALA A 105 12.64 -7.28 24.25
N GLU A 106 11.70 -7.61 23.37
CA GLU A 106 11.94 -8.39 22.16
C GLU A 106 11.73 -7.49 20.93
N LEU A 107 12.70 -7.47 20.04
CA LEU A 107 12.67 -6.70 18.80
C LEU A 107 12.63 -7.65 17.60
N VAL A 108 11.71 -7.42 16.67
CA VAL A 108 11.56 -8.18 15.42
C VAL A 108 11.58 -7.22 14.24
N LEU A 109 12.20 -7.65 13.13
CA LEU A 109 12.32 -6.95 11.84
C LEU A 109 11.60 -7.73 10.74
#